data_AF-A0A521MBQ1-F1
#
_entry.id   AF-A0A521MBQ1-F1
#
_cell.length_a   1.000
_cell.length_b   1.000
_cell.length_c   1.000
_cell.angle_alpha   90.00
_cell.angle_beta   90.00
_cell.angle_gamma   90.00
#
_symmetry.space_group_name_H-M   'P 1'
#
loop_
_entity.id
_entity.type
_entity.pdbx_description
1 polymer ?
#
loop_
_entity_poly.entity_id
_entity_poly.type
_entity_poly.pdbx_seq_one_letter_code
_entity_poly.pdbx_strand_id
1 'polypeptide(L)'
;MRLTALLCGVLVLGCFQPAAAEIVSQQAENKVPVTMIGVVTSARYTEVRLQTQAALNGVCWTSQGTDSPYLLAGGRRYRFLGGDGITACPAVRNYAAHESMALRFEPLDPQAKEFSLVEGQGGENQMIDPGSSKTRFWNFLRVKLK
;
A
#
# COMPACT_ATOMS: atom_id res chain seq x y z
N MET A 1 14.03 -14.85 -61.51
CA MET A 1 14.23 -15.23 -60.09
C MET A 1 13.17 -14.51 -59.26
N ARG A 2 12.28 -15.26 -58.60
CA ARG A 2 11.21 -14.73 -57.75
C ARG A 2 11.75 -14.57 -56.34
N LEU A 3 11.69 -13.35 -55.78
CA LEU A 3 12.00 -13.09 -54.38
C LEU A 3 10.71 -12.72 -53.67
N THR A 4 10.14 -13.73 -53.02
CA THR A 4 9.06 -13.64 -52.05
C THR A 4 9.61 -12.99 -50.78
N ALA A 5 9.23 -11.76 -50.48
CA ALA A 5 9.52 -11.12 -49.20
C ALA A 5 8.34 -11.35 -48.26
N LEU A 6 8.54 -12.21 -47.26
CA LEU A 6 7.61 -12.49 -46.18
C LEU A 6 7.40 -11.25 -45.30
N LEU A 7 6.12 -11.00 -44.96
CA LEU A 7 5.70 -10.06 -43.93
C LEU A 7 6.21 -10.50 -42.54
N CYS A 8 6.94 -9.63 -41.85
CA CYS A 8 7.09 -9.68 -40.39
C CYS A 8 6.12 -8.67 -39.77
N GLY A 9 4.93 -9.13 -39.39
CA GLY A 9 4.01 -8.37 -38.54
C GLY A 9 4.56 -8.29 -37.12
N VAL A 10 4.95 -7.10 -36.68
CA VAL A 10 5.33 -6.84 -35.29
C VAL A 10 4.04 -6.69 -34.47
N LEU A 11 3.68 -7.73 -33.72
CA LEU A 11 2.68 -7.66 -32.66
C LEU A 11 3.27 -6.85 -31.49
N VAL A 12 2.96 -5.55 -31.44
CA VAL A 12 3.21 -4.73 -30.24
C VAL A 12 2.17 -5.13 -29.20
N LEU A 13 2.53 -6.11 -28.38
CA LEU A 13 1.85 -6.39 -27.11
C LEU A 13 2.04 -5.17 -26.21
N GLY A 14 1.02 -4.31 -26.14
CA GLY A 14 0.99 -3.20 -25.20
C GLY A 14 1.05 -3.73 -23.77
N CYS A 15 2.22 -3.61 -23.14
CA CYS A 15 2.34 -3.75 -21.70
C CYS A 15 1.55 -2.60 -21.05
N PHE A 16 0.31 -2.87 -20.64
CA PHE A 16 -0.37 -2.02 -19.67
C PHE A 16 0.41 -2.13 -18.37
N GLN A 17 1.34 -1.19 -18.15
CA GLN A 17 1.99 -1.07 -16.86
C GLN A 17 0.90 -0.65 -15.86
N PRO A 18 0.74 -1.36 -14.72
CA PRO A 18 -0.17 -0.92 -13.69
C PRO A 18 0.21 0.51 -13.28
N ALA A 19 -0.78 1.38 -13.19
CA ALA A 19 -0.60 2.77 -12.80
C ALA A 19 0.12 2.83 -11.44
N ALA A 20 1.42 3.13 -11.45
CA ALA A 20 2.25 3.11 -10.26
C ALA A 20 1.95 4.36 -9.41
N ALA A 21 1.45 4.17 -8.19
CA ALA A 21 1.35 5.23 -7.20
C ALA A 21 2.72 5.91 -6.97
N GLU A 22 2.71 7.14 -6.46
CA GLU A 22 3.94 7.82 -6.04
C GLU A 22 4.70 6.95 -5.01
N ILE A 23 6.01 6.80 -5.20
CA ILE A 23 6.85 6.08 -4.25
C ILE A 23 7.05 6.99 -3.04
N VAL A 24 6.42 6.64 -1.93
CA VAL A 24 6.48 7.41 -0.68
C VAL A 24 7.16 6.56 0.39
N SER A 25 8.22 7.10 1.01
CA SER A 25 8.92 6.46 2.12
C SER A 25 8.49 7.06 3.44
N GLN A 26 8.05 6.23 4.39
CA GLN A 26 7.64 6.65 5.73
C GLN A 26 7.96 5.59 6.79
N GLN A 27 7.89 5.98 8.06
CA GLN A 27 7.85 5.01 9.16
C GLN A 27 6.42 4.49 9.31
N ALA A 28 6.27 3.17 9.23
CA ALA A 28 5.04 2.44 9.54
C ALA A 28 5.04 2.06 11.03
N GLU A 29 4.18 1.11 11.44
CA GLU A 29 4.08 0.63 12.82
C GLU A 29 5.43 0.33 13.43
N ASN A 30 5.55 0.52 14.74
CA ASN A 30 6.76 0.14 15.46
C ASN A 30 8.03 0.79 14.87
N LYS A 31 7.88 1.95 14.21
CA LYS A 31 8.93 2.69 13.51
C LYS A 31 9.60 1.90 12.38
N VAL A 32 8.88 0.95 11.80
CA VAL A 32 9.36 0.11 10.72
C VAL A 32 9.50 0.94 9.45
N PRO A 33 10.71 1.15 8.91
CA PRO A 33 10.91 1.94 7.71
C PRO A 33 10.45 1.15 6.48
N VAL A 34 9.41 1.66 5.81
CA VAL A 34 8.89 1.05 4.58
C VAL A 34 8.66 2.10 3.49
N THR A 35 8.67 1.62 2.26
CA THR A 35 8.31 2.39 1.08
C THR A 35 7.02 1.83 0.50
N MET A 36 6.06 2.70 0.20
CA MET A 36 4.92 2.31 -0.65
C MET A 36 5.40 2.20 -2.09
N ILE A 37 5.30 1.00 -2.64
CA ILE A 37 5.84 0.66 -3.98
C ILE A 37 4.73 0.42 -5.02
N GLY A 38 3.46 0.44 -4.61
CA GLY A 38 2.35 0.34 -5.54
C GLY A 38 0.99 0.32 -4.87
N VAL A 39 -0.02 0.68 -5.66
CA VAL A 39 -1.43 0.58 -5.29
C VAL A 39 -2.18 0.00 -6.48
N VAL A 40 -2.94 -1.06 -6.26
CA VAL A 40 -3.74 -1.72 -7.28
C VAL A 40 -5.19 -1.73 -6.83
N THR A 41 -6.07 -1.08 -7.59
CA THR A 41 -7.51 -1.08 -7.33
C THR A 41 -8.20 -2.10 -8.22
N SER A 42 -9.16 -2.83 -7.64
CA SER A 42 -10.02 -3.77 -8.37
C SER A 42 -11.43 -3.72 -7.81
N ALA A 43 -12.37 -4.41 -8.46
CA ALA A 43 -13.72 -4.57 -7.95
C ALA A 43 -13.79 -5.37 -6.62
N ARG A 44 -12.75 -6.12 -6.26
CA ARG A 44 -12.72 -6.98 -5.07
C ARG A 44 -12.03 -6.34 -3.88
N TYR A 45 -10.95 -5.62 -4.13
CA TYR A 45 -10.17 -4.94 -3.10
C TYR A 45 -9.29 -3.84 -3.71
N THR A 46 -8.83 -2.95 -2.84
CA THR A 46 -7.65 -2.12 -3.06
C THR A 46 -6.44 -2.76 -2.37
N GLU A 47 -5.37 -3.04 -3.10
CA GLU A 47 -4.12 -3.57 -2.56
C GLU A 47 -3.05 -2.47 -2.51
N VAL A 48 -2.53 -2.20 -1.32
CA VAL A 48 -1.38 -1.33 -1.09
C VAL A 48 -0.15 -2.20 -0.87
N ARG A 49 0.89 -2.00 -1.67
CA ARG A 49 2.16 -2.74 -1.58
C ARG A 49 3.19 -1.89 -0.89
N LEU A 50 3.78 -2.45 0.17
CA LEU A 50 4.86 -1.84 0.91
C LEU A 50 6.12 -2.70 0.77
N GLN A 51 7.28 -2.09 0.94
CA GLN A 51 8.58 -2.76 0.92
C GLN A 51 9.42 -2.28 2.10
N THR A 52 10.03 -3.20 2.85
CA THR A 52 10.97 -2.84 3.93
C THR A 52 12.22 -2.16 3.36
N GLN A 53 12.73 -1.14 4.03
CA GLN A 53 13.95 -0.44 3.56
C GLN A 53 15.24 -1.10 4.07
N ALA A 54 15.16 -1.86 5.14
CA ALA A 54 16.26 -2.58 5.77
C ALA A 54 15.76 -3.90 6.36
N ALA A 55 16.68 -4.76 6.79
CA ALA A 55 16.31 -5.95 7.55
C ALA A 55 15.76 -5.55 8.93
N LEU A 56 14.73 -6.25 9.38
CA LEU A 56 14.01 -5.95 10.62
C LEU A 56 13.84 -7.22 11.42
N ASN A 57 13.93 -7.10 12.75
CA ASN A 57 13.77 -8.22 13.66
C ASN A 57 12.57 -7.99 14.57
N GLY A 58 11.79 -9.04 14.78
CA GLY A 58 10.73 -9.04 15.78
C GLY A 58 9.59 -8.05 15.50
N VAL A 59 9.17 -7.88 14.25
CA VAL A 59 8.10 -6.96 13.86
C VAL A 59 6.75 -7.66 13.88
N CYS A 60 5.75 -7.02 14.48
CA CYS A 60 4.34 -7.35 14.30
C CYS A 60 3.57 -6.15 13.76
N TRP A 61 2.40 -6.42 13.21
CA TRP A 61 1.47 -5.41 12.68
C TRP A 61 0.13 -5.51 13.41
N THR A 62 -0.42 -4.38 13.84
CA THR A 62 -1.72 -4.23 14.48
C THR A 62 -2.79 -4.29 13.40
N SER A 63 -2.96 -5.49 12.84
CA SER A 63 -3.81 -5.76 11.69
C SER A 63 -5.24 -6.15 12.09
N GLN A 64 -5.61 -5.99 13.37
CA GLN A 64 -6.88 -6.41 13.95
C GLN A 64 -7.38 -5.39 14.99
N GLY A 65 -8.68 -5.46 15.31
CA GLY A 65 -9.30 -4.60 16.33
C GLY A 65 -9.44 -3.14 15.89
N THR A 66 -9.58 -2.25 16.87
CA THR A 66 -9.79 -0.80 16.67
C THR A 66 -8.61 -0.08 16.04
N ASP A 67 -7.45 -0.71 16.11
CA ASP A 67 -6.18 -0.18 15.62
C ASP A 67 -5.81 -0.74 14.23
N SER A 68 -6.64 -1.62 13.67
CA SER A 68 -6.49 -2.12 12.30
C SER A 68 -6.41 -0.97 11.30
N PRO A 69 -5.54 -1.06 10.27
CA PRO A 69 -5.41 0.01 9.29
C PRO A 69 -6.69 0.20 8.47
N TYR A 70 -6.83 1.36 7.83
CA TYR A 70 -7.86 1.62 6.82
C TYR A 70 -7.37 2.66 5.83
N LEU A 71 -8.05 2.76 4.70
CA LEU A 71 -7.86 3.87 3.77
C LEU A 71 -8.92 4.94 4.03
N LEU A 72 -8.51 6.21 4.02
CA LEU A 72 -9.41 7.36 4.04
C LEU A 72 -9.38 8.04 2.67
N ALA A 73 -10.54 8.13 2.00
CA ALA A 73 -10.68 8.85 0.75
C ALA A 73 -12.06 9.51 0.68
N GLY A 74 -12.12 10.79 0.29
CA GLY A 74 -13.39 11.52 0.15
C GLY A 74 -14.26 11.54 1.42
N GLY A 75 -13.65 11.55 2.61
CA GLY A 75 -14.36 11.48 3.90
C GLY A 75 -14.90 10.10 4.27
N ARG A 76 -14.57 9.05 3.50
CA ARG A 76 -15.02 7.66 3.73
C ARG A 76 -13.85 6.79 4.16
N ARG A 77 -14.10 5.90 5.12
CA ARG A 77 -13.16 4.86 5.56
C ARG A 77 -13.40 3.57 4.79
N TYR A 78 -12.33 2.95 4.34
CA TYR A 78 -12.32 1.67 3.62
C TYR A 78 -11.58 0.65 4.47
N ARG A 79 -12.30 -0.35 4.94
CA ARG A 79 -11.84 -1.28 5.98
C ARG A 79 -10.74 -2.20 5.47
N PHE A 80 -9.79 -2.54 6.34
CA PHE A 80 -8.80 -3.57 6.08
C PHE A 80 -9.41 -4.98 6.05
N LEU A 81 -9.00 -5.76 5.05
CA LEU A 81 -9.49 -7.11 4.78
C LEU A 81 -8.45 -8.18 5.13
N GLY A 82 -7.17 -7.81 5.24
CA GLY A 82 -6.07 -8.74 5.44
C GLY A 82 -4.87 -8.40 4.54
N GLY A 83 -3.82 -9.21 4.60
CA GLY A 83 -2.61 -8.95 3.84
C GLY A 83 -1.70 -10.16 3.75
N ASP A 84 -0.75 -10.08 2.83
CA ASP A 84 0.29 -11.09 2.65
C ASP A 84 1.63 -10.56 3.16
N GLY A 85 2.44 -11.47 3.69
CA GLY A 85 3.77 -11.15 4.20
C GLY A 85 3.76 -10.43 5.55
N ILE A 86 2.60 -10.14 6.13
CA ILE A 86 2.45 -9.50 7.44
C ILE A 86 2.14 -10.53 8.54
N THR A 87 2.46 -10.20 9.79
CA THR A 87 2.11 -10.98 10.98
C THR A 87 1.35 -10.10 11.96
N ALA A 88 0.19 -10.58 12.45
CA ALA A 88 -0.63 -9.86 13.41
C ALA A 88 -0.01 -9.88 14.82
N CYS A 89 0.01 -8.75 15.52
CA CYS A 89 0.42 -8.70 16.92
C CYS A 89 -0.46 -9.64 17.80
N PRO A 90 0.10 -10.29 18.84
CA PRO A 90 1.46 -10.13 19.37
C PRO A 90 2.51 -11.02 18.69
N ALA A 91 2.15 -11.81 17.68
CA ALA A 91 3.11 -12.65 16.98
C ALA A 91 4.07 -11.77 16.16
N VAL A 92 5.36 -12.05 16.27
CA VAL A 92 6.42 -11.27 15.60
C VAL A 92 7.12 -12.08 14.52
N ARG A 93 7.68 -11.38 13.54
CA ARG A 93 8.42 -11.95 12.41
C ARG A 93 9.63 -11.08 12.06
N ASN A 94 10.69 -11.72 11.57
CA ASN A 94 11.82 -11.03 10.95
C ASN A 94 11.57 -10.81 9.45
N TYR A 95 11.97 -9.66 8.95
CA TYR A 95 11.87 -9.28 7.55
C TYR A 95 13.26 -9.05 6.98
N ALA A 96 13.50 -9.51 5.76
CA ALA A 96 14.69 -9.16 5.01
C ALA A 96 14.63 -7.69 4.56
N ALA A 97 15.77 -7.14 4.14
CA ALA A 97 15.78 -5.87 3.43
C ALA A 97 15.08 -6.03 2.08
N HIS A 98 14.30 -5.01 1.69
CA HIS A 98 13.56 -4.98 0.43
C HIS A 98 12.48 -6.06 0.30
N GLU A 99 12.06 -6.67 1.41
CA GLU A 99 10.97 -7.63 1.44
C GLU A 99 9.63 -6.91 1.20
N SER A 100 8.82 -7.44 0.28
CA SER A 100 7.51 -6.88 -0.06
C SER A 100 6.40 -7.47 0.79
N MET A 101 5.42 -6.62 1.11
CA MET A 101 4.19 -6.97 1.81
C MET A 101 3.00 -6.31 1.12
N ALA A 102 1.82 -6.91 1.26
CA ALA A 102 0.60 -6.44 0.63
C ALA A 102 -0.50 -6.27 1.68
N LEU A 103 -1.15 -5.11 1.70
CA LEU A 103 -2.30 -4.80 2.54
C LEU A 103 -3.53 -4.66 1.65
N ARG A 104 -4.61 -5.38 1.95
CA ARG A 104 -5.86 -5.35 1.17
C ARG A 104 -6.96 -4.68 1.96
N PHE A 105 -7.71 -3.83 1.28
CA PHE A 105 -8.81 -3.05 1.82
C PHE A 105 -10.06 -3.21 0.97
N GLU A 106 -11.21 -2.82 1.50
CA GLU A 106 -12.42 -2.63 0.70
C GLU A 106 -12.11 -1.78 -0.54
N PRO A 107 -12.75 -2.07 -1.68
CA PRO A 107 -12.53 -1.34 -2.93
C PRO A 107 -12.71 0.17 -2.72
N LEU A 108 -11.71 0.94 -3.13
CA LEU A 108 -11.86 2.40 -3.21
C LEU A 108 -12.94 2.74 -4.22
N ASP A 109 -13.63 3.86 -3.98
CA ASP A 109 -14.54 4.40 -4.99
C ASP A 109 -13.75 4.64 -6.30
N PRO A 110 -14.22 4.17 -7.47
CA PRO A 110 -13.54 4.41 -8.75
C PRO A 110 -13.28 5.89 -9.06
N GLN A 111 -14.03 6.80 -8.45
CA GLN A 111 -13.85 8.25 -8.58
C GLN A 111 -12.77 8.81 -7.64
N ALA A 112 -12.35 8.07 -6.62
CA ALA A 112 -11.27 8.50 -5.73
C ALA A 112 -9.97 8.63 -6.52
N LYS A 113 -9.33 9.81 -6.42
CA LYS A 113 -8.02 10.10 -7.03
C LYS A 113 -6.90 10.26 -6.02
N GLU A 114 -7.25 10.31 -4.74
CA GLU A 114 -6.33 10.47 -3.64
C GLU A 114 -6.88 9.71 -2.43
N PHE A 115 -5.99 9.08 -1.67
CA PHE A 115 -6.33 8.44 -0.41
C PHE A 115 -5.21 8.64 0.62
N SER A 116 -5.51 8.36 1.88
CA SER A 116 -4.50 8.22 2.93
C SER A 116 -4.59 6.81 3.54
N LEU A 117 -3.46 6.15 3.78
CA LEU A 117 -3.41 4.91 4.57
C LEU A 117 -3.10 5.28 6.01
N VAL A 118 -4.00 4.92 6.91
CA VAL A 118 -4.05 5.35 8.30
C VAL A 118 -4.17 4.13 9.22
N GLU A 119 -3.45 4.13 10.33
CA GLU A 119 -3.63 3.13 11.40
C GLU A 119 -4.64 3.60 12.45
N GLY A 120 -5.76 2.88 12.57
CA GLY A 120 -6.73 3.06 13.66
C GLY A 120 -7.32 4.47 13.82
N GLN A 121 -8.13 4.64 14.86
CA GLN A 121 -8.69 5.96 15.20
C GLN A 121 -7.59 6.97 15.60
N GLY A 122 -6.47 6.48 16.15
CA GLY A 122 -5.33 7.33 16.54
C GLY A 122 -4.64 8.01 15.35
N GLY A 123 -4.49 7.31 14.21
CA GLY A 123 -3.93 7.88 13.00
C GLY A 123 -4.80 8.96 12.37
N GLU A 124 -6.14 8.86 12.51
CA GLU A 124 -7.08 9.88 12.00
C GLU A 124 -6.89 11.23 12.68
N ASN A 125 -6.73 11.20 14.00
CA ASN A 125 -6.57 12.42 14.80
C ASN A 125 -5.29 13.17 14.41
N GLN A 126 -4.26 12.49 13.87
CA GLN A 126 -3.08 13.15 13.31
C GLN A 126 -3.33 13.85 11.96
N MET A 127 -4.34 13.42 11.21
CA MET A 127 -4.72 14.13 9.99
C MET A 127 -5.40 15.47 10.29
N ILE A 128 -6.06 15.57 11.45
CA ILE A 128 -6.83 16.73 11.88
C ILE A 128 -5.99 17.64 12.78
N ASP A 129 -5.14 17.07 13.64
CA ASP A 129 -4.27 17.78 14.58
C ASP A 129 -2.78 17.54 14.28
N PRO A 130 -2.07 18.53 13.72
CA PRO A 130 -0.63 18.46 13.47
C PRO A 130 0.23 18.28 14.73
N GLY A 131 -0.30 18.60 15.91
CA GLY A 131 0.35 18.41 17.21
C GLY A 131 0.26 16.97 17.74
N SER A 132 -0.58 16.15 17.12
CA SER A 132 -0.70 14.73 17.49
C SER A 132 0.57 13.95 17.12
N SER A 133 1.07 13.18 18.08
CA SER A 133 2.38 12.52 17.96
C SER A 133 2.38 11.41 16.91
N LYS A 134 3.18 11.58 15.84
CA LYS A 134 3.51 10.57 14.82
C LYS A 134 4.25 9.32 15.33
N THR A 135 4.58 9.23 16.63
CA THR A 135 5.47 8.18 17.14
C THR A 135 4.85 6.78 17.22
N ARG A 136 3.52 6.66 17.10
CA ARG A 136 2.80 5.39 17.28
C ARG A 136 1.95 4.94 16.10
N PHE A 137 1.64 5.80 15.13
CA PHE A 137 0.64 5.51 14.10
C PHE A 137 1.18 5.71 12.68
N TRP A 138 0.74 4.89 11.72
CA TRP A 138 1.18 4.99 10.33
C TRP A 138 0.28 5.99 9.61
N ASN A 139 0.88 6.85 8.80
CA ASN A 139 0.13 7.82 8.02
C ASN A 139 0.80 8.08 6.67
N PHE A 140 0.48 7.26 5.66
CA PHE A 140 0.76 7.65 4.28
C PHE A 140 -0.34 8.61 3.85
N LEU A 141 -0.02 9.90 3.88
CA LEU A 141 -1.00 10.95 3.64
C LEU A 141 -0.97 11.40 2.19
N ARG A 142 -2.16 11.71 1.67
CA ARG A 142 -2.35 12.35 0.36
C ARG A 142 -1.69 11.59 -0.80
N VAL A 143 -1.82 10.27 -0.78
CA VAL A 143 -1.31 9.38 -1.82
C VAL A 143 -2.20 9.51 -3.05
N LYS A 144 -1.63 9.99 -4.16
CA LYS A 144 -2.33 10.13 -5.43
C LYS A 144 -2.36 8.80 -6.18
N LEU A 145 -3.54 8.46 -6.68
CA LEU A 145 -3.75 7.36 -7.63
C LEU A 145 -3.50 7.90 -9.04
N LYS A 146 -2.71 7.18 -9.84
CA LYS A 146 -2.46 7.52 -11.25
C LYS A 146 -3.51 6.90 -12.16
#